data_AF-X0V8T3-F1
#
_entry.id   AF-X0V8T3-F1
#
_cell.length_a   1.000
_cell.length_b   1.000
_cell.length_c   1.000
_cell.angle_alpha   90.00
_cell.angle_beta   90.00
_cell.angle_gamma   90.00
#
_symmetry.space_group_name_H-M   'P 1'
#
loop_
_entity.id
_entity.type
_entity.pdbx_description
1 polymer ?
#
loop_
_entity_poly.entity_id
_entity_poly.type
_entity_poly.pdbx_seq_one_letter_code
_entity_poly.pdbx_strand_id
1 'polypeptide(L)'
;GAYAARYVAKNIVAAGLAEKCEVALSYCIGVAEPTSINVDCFGTNKIDEEKISELVAKHFDLTPKGIIDGLNLRRPIYQKTAAYGHFGRDDPDFTWELVDKAEILKKEAGL
;
A
#
# COMPACT_ATOMS: atom_id res chain seq x y z
N GLY A 1 -8.89 -2.73 -2.17
CA GLY A 1 -8.94 -1.44 -1.47
C GLY A 1 -8.12 -1.46 -0.20
N ALA A 2 -8.74 -1.73 0.95
CA ALA A 2 -8.12 -1.53 2.28
C ALA A 2 -6.76 -2.24 2.50
N TYR A 3 -6.63 -3.52 2.13
CA TYR A 3 -5.35 -4.24 2.26
C TYR A 3 -4.24 -3.63 1.39
N ALA A 4 -4.57 -3.18 0.19
CA ALA A 4 -3.61 -2.51 -0.69
C ALA A 4 -3.19 -1.15 -0.10
N ALA A 5 -4.13 -0.37 0.44
CA ALA A 5 -3.80 0.89 1.11
C ALA A 5 -2.87 0.67 2.32
N ARG A 6 -3.12 -0.36 3.14
CA ARG A 6 -2.21 -0.77 4.22
C ARG A 6 -0.81 -1.11 3.70
N TYR A 7 -0.75 -1.94 2.66
CA TYR A 7 0.51 -2.38 2.05
C TYR A 7 1.31 -1.19 1.51
N VAL A 8 0.66 -0.28 0.80
CA VAL A 8 1.27 0.97 0.31
C VAL A 8 1.80 1.82 1.47
N ALA A 9 0.96 2.16 2.45
CA ALA A 9 1.34 3.00 3.58
C ALA A 9 2.52 2.40 4.38
N LYS A 10 2.48 1.08 4.62
CA LYS A 10 3.54 0.37 5.34
C LYS A 10 4.87 0.42 4.56
N ASN A 11 4.83 0.26 3.24
CA ASN A 11 6.02 0.34 2.40
C ASN A 11 6.60 1.77 2.33
N ILE A 12 5.76 2.80 2.28
CA ILE A 12 6.19 4.21 2.32
C ILE A 12 6.96 4.51 3.62
N VAL A 13 6.40 4.09 4.76
CA VAL A 13 7.05 4.28 6.07
C VAL A 13 8.32 3.43 6.18
N ALA A 14 8.29 2.17 5.74
CA ALA A 14 9.46 1.28 5.77
C ALA A 14 10.60 1.75 4.85
N ALA A 15 10.28 2.38 3.71
CA ALA A 15 11.23 3.05 2.82
C ALA A 15 11.87 4.29 3.46
N GLY A 16 11.33 4.74 4.60
CA GLY A 16 11.76 5.96 5.28
C GLY A 16 11.36 7.23 4.54
N LEU A 17 10.34 7.18 3.66
CA LEU A 17 9.81 8.35 2.97
C LEU A 17 9.00 9.26 3.90
N ALA A 18 8.40 8.70 4.94
CA ALA A 18 7.67 9.42 5.97
C ALA A 18 7.68 8.65 7.31
N GLU A 19 7.41 9.33 8.44
CA GLU A 19 7.23 8.66 9.73
C GLU A 19 5.79 8.17 9.94
N LYS A 20 4.82 8.89 9.35
CA LYS A 20 3.40 8.55 9.33
C LYS A 20 2.88 8.71 7.92
N CYS A 21 1.93 7.87 7.53
CA CYS A 21 1.33 7.92 6.20
C CYS A 21 -0.09 7.38 6.25
N GLU A 22 -1.04 8.17 5.73
CA GLU A 22 -2.39 7.75 5.38
C GLU A 22 -2.49 7.63 3.86
N VAL A 23 -3.19 6.58 3.40
CA VAL A 23 -3.45 6.34 1.98
C VAL A 23 -4.95 6.14 1.79
N ALA A 24 -5.57 6.98 0.97
CA ALA A 24 -6.97 6.86 0.61
C ALA A 24 -7.11 6.48 -0.88
N LEU A 25 -7.94 5.48 -1.14
CA LEU A 25 -8.23 4.97 -2.49
C LEU A 25 -9.74 5.05 -2.75
N SER A 26 -10.12 5.57 -3.92
CA SER A 26 -11.51 5.59 -4.38
C SER A 26 -11.68 4.86 -5.71
N TYR A 27 -12.85 4.27 -5.94
CA TYR A 27 -13.17 3.53 -7.17
C TYR A 27 -14.61 3.82 -7.59
N CYS A 28 -14.86 3.79 -8.90
CA CYS A 28 -16.19 3.75 -9.47
C CYS A 28 -16.54 2.33 -9.92
N ILE A 29 -17.79 1.91 -9.71
CA ILE A 29 -18.27 0.60 -10.18
C ILE A 29 -18.08 0.51 -11.71
N GLY A 30 -17.43 -0.56 -12.18
CA GLY A 30 -17.17 -0.80 -13.59
C GLY A 30 -15.89 -0.16 -14.14
N VAL A 31 -15.15 0.60 -13.32
CA VAL A 31 -13.84 1.16 -13.69
C VAL A 31 -12.74 0.41 -12.94
N ALA A 32 -11.73 -0.06 -13.67
CA ALA A 32 -10.63 -0.83 -13.09
C ALA A 32 -9.66 0.05 -12.31
N GLU A 33 -9.30 1.21 -12.88
CA GLU A 33 -8.39 2.15 -12.25
C GLU A 33 -9.05 2.86 -11.06
N PRO A 34 -8.28 3.19 -9.99
CA PRO A 34 -8.78 4.04 -8.93
C PRO A 34 -9.11 5.44 -9.48
N THR A 35 -10.21 6.02 -9.03
CA THR A 35 -10.57 7.40 -9.35
C THR A 35 -9.69 8.42 -8.62
N SER A 36 -9.13 8.03 -7.47
CA SER A 36 -8.12 8.83 -6.77
C SER A 36 -7.19 7.96 -5.92
N ILE A 37 -5.93 8.39 -5.83
CA ILE A 37 -4.93 7.93 -4.88
C ILE A 37 -4.47 9.18 -4.12
N ASN A 38 -4.78 9.24 -2.83
CA ASN A 38 -4.36 10.35 -1.97
C ASN A 38 -3.40 9.82 -0.90
N VAL A 39 -2.31 10.55 -0.68
CA VAL A 39 -1.28 10.27 0.32
C VAL A 39 -1.16 11.51 1.21
N ASP A 40 -1.33 11.33 2.52
CA ASP A 40 -1.09 12.35 3.54
C ASP A 40 -0.05 11.81 4.53
N CYS A 41 1.09 12.49 4.63
CA CYS A 41 2.20 12.13 5.52
C CYS A 41 2.22 12.95 6.81
N PHE A 42 1.22 13.81 7.02
CA PHE A 42 1.06 14.66 8.20
C PHE A 42 2.30 15.52 8.48
N GLY A 43 2.97 15.99 7.42
CA GLY A 43 4.20 16.79 7.50
C GLY A 43 5.46 16.03 7.92
N THR A 44 5.43 14.69 7.91
CA THR A 44 6.59 13.84 8.24
C THR A 44 7.33 13.30 7.01
N ASN A 45 6.89 13.70 5.81
CA ASN A 45 7.49 13.30 4.54
C ASN A 45 8.88 13.90 4.35
N LYS A 46 9.78 13.13 3.73
CA LYS A 46 11.14 13.56 3.35
C LYS A 46 11.23 14.08 1.91
N ILE A 47 10.22 13.81 1.11
CA ILE A 47 10.04 14.28 -0.27
C ILE A 47 8.59 14.73 -0.45
N ASP A 48 8.28 15.52 -1.48
CA ASP A 48 6.92 16.00 -1.73
C ASP A 48 5.89 14.86 -1.82
N GLU A 49 4.73 15.02 -1.19
CA GLU A 49 3.67 14.02 -1.16
C GLU A 49 3.14 13.68 -2.56
N GLU A 50 3.14 14.66 -3.48
CA GLU A 50 2.81 14.44 -4.89
C GLU A 50 3.76 13.44 -5.53
N LYS A 51 5.07 13.58 -5.28
CA LYS A 51 6.09 12.62 -5.75
C LYS A 51 5.92 11.25 -5.09
N ILE A 52 5.53 11.19 -3.81
CA ILE A 52 5.20 9.92 -3.17
C ILE A 52 4.00 9.27 -3.87
N SER A 53 2.94 10.03 -4.17
CA SER A 53 1.75 9.55 -4.87
C SER A 53 2.09 9.03 -6.28
N GLU A 54 2.96 9.72 -7.02
CA GLU A 54 3.47 9.25 -8.32
C GLU A 54 4.22 7.91 -8.21
N LEU A 55 5.10 7.78 -7.20
CA LEU A 55 5.80 6.52 -6.93
C LEU A 55 4.83 5.39 -6.57
N VAL A 56 3.77 5.69 -5.82
CA VAL A 56 2.71 4.72 -5.52
C VAL A 56 2.03 4.26 -6.80
N ALA A 57 1.58 5.19 -7.65
CA ALA A 57 0.93 4.85 -8.92
C ALA A 57 1.85 4.05 -9.86
N LYS A 58 3.16 4.28 -9.78
CA LYS A 58 4.17 3.59 -10.60
C LYS A 58 4.47 2.17 -10.13
N HIS A 59 4.57 1.93 -8.82
CA HIS A 59 5.10 0.67 -8.26
C HIS A 59 4.04 -0.30 -7.75
N PHE A 60 2.81 0.18 -7.60
CA PHE A 60 1.67 -0.61 -7.14
C PHE A 60 0.57 -0.60 -8.19
N ASP A 61 0.24 -1.77 -8.74
CA ASP A 61 -0.96 -1.95 -9.55
C ASP A 61 -2.17 -1.99 -8.61
N LEU A 62 -2.88 -0.86 -8.54
CA LEU A 62 -4.02 -0.67 -7.66
C LEU A 62 -5.36 -0.99 -8.34
N THR A 63 -5.36 -1.59 -9.52
CA THR A 63 -6.60 -2.16 -10.08
C THR A 63 -7.08 -3.34 -9.22
N PRO A 64 -8.39 -3.68 -9.19
CA PRO A 64 -8.88 -4.84 -8.45
C PRO A 64 -8.14 -6.14 -8.78
N LYS A 65 -7.77 -6.34 -10.06
CA LYS A 65 -6.99 -7.50 -10.50
C LYS A 65 -5.54 -7.40 -10.02
N GLY A 66 -4.90 -6.24 -10.20
CA GLY A 66 -3.55 -5.98 -9.73
C GLY A 66 -3.37 -6.24 -8.23
N ILE A 67 -4.34 -5.79 -7.43
CA ILE A 67 -4.36 -6.04 -5.97
C ILE A 67 -4.46 -7.54 -5.67
N ILE A 68 -5.33 -8.27 -6.37
CA ILE A 68 -5.53 -9.71 -6.16
C ILE A 68 -4.24 -10.48 -6.49
N ASP A 69 -3.63 -10.16 -7.64
CA ASP A 69 -2.47 -10.87 -8.16
C ASP A 69 -1.21 -10.49 -7.35
N GLY A 70 -0.99 -9.19 -7.11
CA GLY A 70 0.16 -8.67 -6.37
C GLY A 70 0.21 -9.08 -4.91
N LEU A 71 -0.94 -9.24 -4.25
CA LEU A 71 -1.03 -9.73 -2.87
C LEU A 71 -1.37 -11.23 -2.77
N ASN A 72 -1.48 -11.95 -3.89
CA ASN A 72 -1.81 -13.37 -3.91
C ASN A 72 -3.05 -13.72 -3.06
N LEU A 73 -4.17 -13.05 -3.33
CA LEU A 73 -5.37 -13.07 -2.47
C LEU A 73 -6.34 -14.23 -2.76
N ARG A 74 -6.18 -14.97 -3.85
CA ARG A 74 -7.05 -16.12 -4.20
C ARG A 74 -6.64 -17.39 -3.45
N ARG A 75 -6.61 -17.31 -2.12
CA ARG A 75 -6.22 -18.38 -1.20
C ARG A 75 -7.12 -18.39 0.05
N PRO A 76 -7.28 -19.52 0.74
CA PRO A 76 -8.09 -19.61 1.96
C PRO A 76 -7.36 -19.08 3.20
N ILE A 77 -7.02 -17.78 3.21
CA ILE A 77 -6.16 -17.15 4.25
C ILE A 77 -6.92 -16.28 5.27
N TYR A 78 -8.21 -16.03 5.05
CA TYR A 78 -8.96 -14.98 5.75
C TYR A 78 -9.47 -15.36 7.14
N GLN A 79 -9.58 -16.65 7.47
CA GLN A 79 -10.10 -17.06 8.78
C GLN A 79 -9.24 -16.51 9.92
N LYS A 80 -7.92 -16.44 9.73
CA LYS A 80 -6.96 -15.91 10.70
C LYS A 80 -7.13 -14.41 10.97
N THR A 81 -7.72 -13.66 10.03
CA THR A 81 -7.92 -12.20 10.16
C THR A 81 -9.22 -11.85 10.88
N ALA A 82 -10.14 -12.80 11.06
CA ALA A 82 -11.48 -12.56 11.62
C ALA A 82 -11.48 -12.19 13.12
N ALA A 83 -10.35 -12.34 13.81
CA ALA A 83 -10.14 -11.91 15.18
C ALA A 83 -8.75 -11.28 15.33
N TYR A 84 -8.60 -10.45 16.36
CA TYR A 84 -7.33 -9.77 16.72
C TYR A 84 -6.78 -8.82 15.65
N GLY A 85 -7.62 -8.37 14.72
CA GLY A 85 -7.27 -7.38 13.72
C GLY A 85 -6.62 -7.96 12.46
N HIS A 86 -6.78 -7.23 11.36
CA HIS A 86 -6.28 -7.59 10.03
C HIS A 86 -4.86 -7.06 9.76
N PHE A 87 -4.40 -6.08 10.54
CA PHE A 87 -3.17 -5.33 10.29
C PHE A 87 -2.22 -5.36 11.48
N GLY A 88 -0.92 -5.17 11.21
CA GLY A 88 0.13 -5.09 12.24
C GLY A 88 0.53 -6.44 12.84
N ARG A 89 0.11 -7.54 12.21
CA ARG A 89 0.44 -8.92 12.62
C ARG A 89 1.42 -9.52 11.62
N ASP A 90 2.43 -10.19 12.14
CA ASP A 90 3.39 -10.94 11.34
C ASP A 90 2.87 -12.38 11.15
N ASP A 91 2.23 -12.64 10.01
CA ASP A 91 1.81 -13.97 9.57
C ASP A 91 2.19 -14.10 8.08
N PRO A 92 2.82 -15.23 7.67
CA PRO A 92 3.22 -15.44 6.27
C PRO A 92 2.08 -15.31 5.25
N ASP A 93 0.83 -15.51 5.67
CA ASP A 93 -0.32 -15.36 4.79
C ASP A 93 -0.74 -13.90 4.56
N PHE A 94 -0.34 -12.97 5.42
CA PHE A 94 -0.71 -11.56 5.37
C PHE A 94 0.25 -10.78 4.48
N THR A 95 0.18 -11.05 3.19
CA THR A 95 1.02 -10.44 2.15
C THR A 95 0.96 -8.91 2.13
N TRP A 96 -0.14 -8.31 2.59
CA TRP A 96 -0.26 -6.85 2.74
C TRP A 96 0.57 -6.26 3.88
N GLU A 97 1.17 -7.09 4.73
CA GLU A 97 2.12 -6.65 5.76
C GLU A 97 3.59 -6.74 5.29
N LEU A 98 3.86 -7.20 4.07
CA LEU A 98 5.21 -7.19 3.50
C LEU A 98 5.69 -5.77 3.20
N VAL A 99 7.01 -5.58 3.22
CA VAL A 99 7.70 -4.32 2.93
C VAL A 99 8.67 -4.44 1.75
N ASP A 100 8.37 -5.32 0.81
CA ASP A 100 9.20 -5.67 -0.35
C ASP A 100 9.32 -4.54 -1.38
N LYS A 101 8.45 -3.53 -1.35
CA LYS A 101 8.54 -2.33 -2.19
C LYS A 101 9.33 -1.20 -1.54
N ALA A 102 9.71 -1.32 -0.26
CA ALA A 102 10.38 -0.24 0.46
C ALA A 102 11.71 0.17 -0.21
N GLU A 103 12.54 -0.79 -0.61
CA GLU A 103 13.85 -0.52 -1.22
C GLU A 103 13.72 0.18 -2.58
N ILE A 104 12.79 -0.25 -3.43
CA ILE A 104 12.59 0.40 -4.74
C ILE A 104 12.03 1.82 -4.58
N LEU A 105 11.11 2.03 -3.63
CA LEU A 105 10.59 3.35 -3.30
C LEU A 105 11.69 4.30 -2.81
N LYS A 106 12.52 3.83 -1.88
CA LYS A 106 13.64 4.59 -1.35
C LYS A 106 14.64 4.98 -2.45
N LYS A 107 15.01 4.01 -3.29
CA LYS A 107 15.93 4.23 -4.41
C LYS A 107 15.41 5.27 -5.41
N GLU A 108 14.14 5.19 -5.81
CA GLU A 108 13.55 6.15 -6.76
C GLU A 108 13.25 7.51 -6.14
N ALA A 109 13.05 7.58 -4.82
CA ALA A 109 12.99 8.83 -4.09
C ALA A 109 14.35 9.55 -4.03
N GLY A 110 15.46 8.81 -4.20
CA GLY A 110 16.83 9.34 -4.11
C GLY A 110 17.36 9.40 -2.68
N LEU A 111 16.92 8.48 -1.81
CA LEU A 111 17.25 8.39 -0.38
C LEU A 111 18.07 7.13 -0.03
#